data_AF-A0A7J4X3W8-F1
#
_entry.id   AF-A0A7J4X3W8-F1
#
_cell.length_a   1.000
_cell.length_b   1.000
_cell.length_c   1.000
_cell.angle_alpha   90.00
_cell.angle_beta   90.00
_cell.angle_gamma   90.00
#
_symmetry.space_group_name_H-M   'P 1'
#
loop_
_entity.id
_entity.type
_entity.pdbx_description
1 polymer ?
#
loop_
_entity_poly.entity_id
_entity_poly.type
_entity_poly.pdbx_seq_one_letter_code
_entity_poly.pdbx_strand_id
1 'polypeptide(L)'
;MTRQKYVDYRGWALPSDENGDDEGYIVEYLDGGKSNHSAHAGYISWSPKEQFEAAYQPVTNMSFGHALVALKDGKKVARAGWNGKDMWLSLSCQPNGDAIAGSREIAAENFWSRNNSEYARLNGGSAVVLPCITMKTATGEILMGWLASQTDMLADDWQIVA
;
A
#
# COMPACT_ATOMS: atom_id res chain seq x y z
N MET A 1 -7.67 -25.14 4.53
CA MET A 1 -6.79 -26.32 4.66
C MET A 1 -6.60 -26.62 6.15
N THR A 2 -6.85 -27.87 6.58
CA THR A 2 -6.77 -28.21 8.02
C THR A 2 -5.33 -28.22 8.54
N ARG A 3 -5.15 -28.16 9.88
CA ARG A 3 -3.84 -28.26 10.53
C ARG A 3 -3.11 -29.54 10.15
N GLN A 4 -3.78 -30.69 10.15
CA GLN A 4 -3.18 -31.97 9.75
C GLN A 4 -2.64 -31.90 8.32
N LYS A 5 -3.44 -31.38 7.37
CA LYS A 5 -3.01 -31.22 5.97
C LYS A 5 -1.79 -30.32 5.83
N TYR A 6 -1.68 -29.25 6.63
CA TYR A 6 -0.49 -28.40 6.66
C TYR A 6 0.74 -29.17 7.16
N VAL A 7 0.60 -29.87 8.28
CA VAL A 7 1.68 -30.61 8.92
C VAL A 7 2.20 -31.71 7.99
N ASP A 8 1.29 -32.45 7.34
CA ASP A 8 1.64 -33.44 6.32
C ASP A 8 2.36 -32.79 5.13
N TYR A 9 1.87 -31.64 4.67
CA TYR A 9 2.52 -30.87 3.60
C TYR A 9 3.94 -30.42 3.96
N ARG A 10 4.20 -30.12 5.24
CA ARG A 10 5.52 -29.77 5.77
C ARG A 10 6.42 -30.99 6.02
N GLY A 11 5.89 -32.22 5.93
CA GLY A 11 6.60 -33.44 6.31
C GLY A 11 6.85 -33.55 7.82
N TRP A 12 5.97 -32.96 8.63
CA TRP A 12 6.06 -32.96 10.09
C TRP A 12 5.10 -33.98 10.70
N ALA A 13 5.29 -34.29 11.99
CA ALA A 13 4.32 -35.03 12.78
C ALA A 13 3.47 -34.05 13.60
N LEU A 14 2.15 -34.27 13.65
CA LEU A 14 1.26 -33.43 14.45
C LEU A 14 1.54 -33.69 15.93
N PRO A 15 1.78 -32.66 16.76
CA PRO A 15 1.87 -32.83 18.21
C PRO A 15 0.62 -33.47 18.79
N SER A 16 0.77 -34.31 19.83
CA SER A 16 -0.35 -35.07 20.40
C SER A 16 -1.40 -34.23 21.12
N ASP A 17 -1.05 -33.00 21.47
CA ASP A 17 -1.90 -32.01 22.14
C ASP A 17 -2.55 -31.01 21.17
N GLU A 18 -2.39 -31.22 19.86
CA GLU A 18 -2.96 -30.37 18.81
C GLU A 18 -4.13 -31.03 18.08
N ASN A 19 -5.13 -30.24 17.68
CA ASN A 19 -6.26 -30.72 16.89
C ASN A 19 -5.97 -30.67 15.38
N GLY A 20 -5.86 -31.83 14.73
CA GLY A 20 -5.59 -31.94 13.30
C GLY A 20 -6.73 -31.42 12.39
N ASP A 21 -7.96 -31.39 12.89
CA ASP A 21 -9.14 -31.00 12.13
C ASP A 21 -9.37 -29.49 12.09
N ASP A 22 -8.61 -28.71 12.86
CA ASP A 22 -8.73 -27.26 12.89
C ASP A 22 -8.60 -26.67 11.48
N GLU A 23 -9.62 -25.91 11.06
CA GLU A 23 -9.61 -25.22 9.79
C GLU A 23 -8.63 -24.04 9.82
N GLY A 24 -8.00 -23.77 8.68
CA GLY A 24 -7.12 -22.61 8.53
C GLY A 24 -6.67 -22.39 7.11
N TYR A 25 -5.70 -21.50 6.96
CA TYR A 25 -5.16 -21.05 5.68
C TYR A 25 -3.63 -21.18 5.67
N ILE A 26 -3.07 -21.53 4.51
CA ILE A 26 -1.64 -21.27 4.25
C ILE A 26 -1.51 -19.80 3.92
N VAL A 27 -0.55 -19.13 4.55
CA VAL A 27 -0.15 -17.77 4.22
C VAL A 27 1.26 -17.82 3.63
N GLU A 28 1.42 -17.32 2.42
CA GLU A 28 2.73 -17.16 1.77
C GLU A 28 3.12 -15.69 1.77
N TYR A 29 4.28 -15.39 2.37
CA TYR A 29 4.83 -14.03 2.46
C TYR A 29 5.76 -13.80 1.26
N LEU A 30 5.34 -12.92 0.35
CA LEU A 30 6.06 -12.58 -0.88
C LEU A 30 6.85 -11.27 -0.78
N ASP A 31 6.70 -10.56 0.34
CA ASP A 31 7.31 -9.26 0.64
C ASP A 31 8.75 -9.37 1.19
N GLY A 32 9.26 -10.58 1.37
CA GLY A 32 10.65 -10.83 1.72
C GLY A 32 10.86 -12.11 2.54
N GLY A 33 12.12 -12.37 2.88
CA GLY A 33 12.51 -13.56 3.65
C GLY A 33 12.88 -14.76 2.80
N LYS A 34 13.55 -15.74 3.42
CA LYS A 34 13.90 -17.01 2.77
C LYS A 34 12.69 -17.95 2.81
N SER A 35 12.38 -18.57 1.69
CA SER A 35 11.41 -19.66 1.65
C SER A 35 11.81 -20.77 2.65
N ASN A 36 10.81 -21.33 3.31
CA ASN A 36 10.94 -22.50 4.20
C ASN A 36 10.34 -23.77 3.56
N HIS A 37 9.98 -23.72 2.28
CA HIS A 37 9.37 -24.84 1.55
C HIS A 37 9.72 -24.79 0.06
N SER A 38 10.24 -25.88 -0.51
CA SER A 38 10.79 -25.91 -1.88
C SER A 38 9.79 -25.56 -2.99
N ALA A 39 8.49 -25.78 -2.77
CA ALA A 39 7.43 -25.47 -3.72
C ALA A 39 6.93 -24.00 -3.69
N HIS A 40 7.44 -23.18 -2.76
CA HIS A 40 6.98 -21.80 -2.57
C HIS A 40 8.12 -20.81 -2.72
N ALA A 41 7.83 -19.68 -3.35
CA ALA A 41 8.80 -18.61 -3.54
C ALA A 41 9.02 -17.86 -2.22
N GLY A 42 7.93 -17.65 -1.48
CA GLY A 42 7.92 -16.99 -0.19
C GLY A 42 8.08 -17.95 0.99
N TYR A 43 8.20 -17.37 2.18
CA TYR A 43 8.05 -18.13 3.43
C TYR A 43 6.57 -18.52 3.59
N ILE A 44 6.28 -19.77 3.97
CA ILE A 44 4.91 -20.20 4.27
C ILE A 44 4.69 -20.40 5.76
N SER A 45 3.52 -19.99 6.24
CA SER A 45 2.99 -20.30 7.56
C SER A 45 1.57 -20.88 7.45
N TRP A 46 1.04 -21.37 8.57
CA TRP A 46 -0.37 -21.73 8.69
C TRP A 46 -1.00 -20.90 9.79
N SER A 47 -2.16 -20.34 9.51
CA SER A 47 -2.94 -19.56 10.46
C SER A 47 -4.31 -20.23 10.63
N PRO A 48 -4.77 -20.46 11.88
CA PRO A 48 -6.11 -20.96 12.10
C PRO A 48 -7.15 -19.97 11.58
N LYS A 49 -8.27 -20.51 11.11
CA LYS A 49 -9.28 -19.77 10.32
C LYS A 49 -9.78 -18.51 11.03
N GLU A 50 -10.14 -18.63 12.30
CA GLU A 50 -10.66 -17.50 13.09
C GLU A 50 -9.63 -16.37 13.23
N GLN A 51 -8.36 -16.69 13.53
CA GLN A 51 -7.30 -15.69 13.68
C GLN A 51 -6.94 -15.07 12.33
N PHE A 52 -6.95 -15.86 11.25
CA PHE A 52 -6.73 -15.35 9.91
C PHE A 52 -7.82 -14.36 9.51
N GLU A 53 -9.09 -14.75 9.63
CA GLU A 53 -10.24 -13.91 9.27
C GLU A 53 -10.37 -12.66 10.15
N ALA A 54 -9.89 -12.71 11.40
CA ALA A 54 -9.86 -11.56 12.29
C ALA A 54 -8.70 -10.59 12.03
N ALA A 55 -7.53 -11.09 11.60
CA ALA A 55 -6.32 -10.29 11.47
C ALA A 55 -6.00 -9.83 10.04
N TYR A 56 -6.42 -10.60 9.03
CA TYR A 56 -6.15 -10.32 7.62
C TYR A 56 -7.40 -9.77 6.94
N GLN A 57 -7.21 -8.87 5.98
CA GLN A 57 -8.29 -8.28 5.21
C GLN A 57 -7.96 -8.34 3.71
N PRO A 58 -8.96 -8.44 2.82
CA PRO A 58 -8.72 -8.37 1.39
C PRO A 58 -8.26 -6.96 0.99
N VAL A 59 -7.43 -6.88 -0.05
CA VAL A 59 -6.94 -5.60 -0.61
C VAL A 59 -8.04 -4.73 -1.25
N THR A 60 -9.27 -5.23 -1.31
CA THR A 60 -10.47 -4.53 -1.79
C THR A 60 -11.35 -3.98 -0.66
N ASN A 61 -10.96 -4.21 0.60
CA ASN A 61 -11.65 -3.70 1.79
C ASN A 61 -10.62 -3.22 2.80
N MET A 62 -9.75 -2.33 2.35
CA MET A 62 -8.66 -1.77 3.12
C MET A 62 -9.13 -0.59 3.97
N SER A 63 -8.61 -0.48 5.19
CA SER A 63 -8.70 0.77 5.95
C SER A 63 -7.82 1.88 5.35
N PHE A 64 -8.05 3.12 5.77
CA PHE A 64 -7.21 4.26 5.38
C PHE A 64 -5.72 4.04 5.68
N GLY A 65 -5.38 3.37 6.79
CA GLY A 65 -3.99 3.05 7.14
C GLY A 65 -3.31 2.16 6.10
N HIS A 66 -4.01 1.15 5.59
CA HIS A 66 -3.52 0.29 4.51
C HIS A 66 -3.38 1.06 3.21
N ALA A 67 -4.30 1.98 2.91
CA ALA A 67 -4.19 2.85 1.75
C ALA A 67 -2.91 3.72 1.80
N LEU A 68 -2.52 4.22 2.98
CA LEU A 68 -1.26 4.96 3.16
C LEU A 68 -0.02 4.07 2.96
N VAL A 69 -0.06 2.81 3.39
CA VAL A 69 1.01 1.83 3.13
C VAL A 69 1.14 1.60 1.63
N ALA A 70 0.03 1.32 0.94
CA ALA A 70 0.01 1.11 -0.50
C ALA A 70 0.52 2.34 -1.29
N LEU A 71 0.16 3.56 -0.86
CA LEU A 71 0.66 4.81 -1.45
C LEU A 71 2.18 4.95 -1.29
N LYS A 72 2.75 4.56 -0.14
CA LYS A 72 4.21 4.57 0.09
C LYS A 72 4.93 3.54 -0.79
N ASP A 73 4.27 2.42 -1.08
CA ASP A 73 4.73 1.39 -2.03
C ASP A 73 4.47 1.76 -3.50
N GLY A 74 4.01 2.99 -3.73
CA GLY A 74 3.80 3.57 -5.04
C GLY A 74 2.60 3.06 -5.81
N LYS A 75 1.66 2.43 -5.12
CA LYS A 75 0.38 2.02 -5.69
C LYS A 75 -0.56 3.20 -5.75
N LYS A 76 -1.46 3.18 -6.75
CA LYS A 76 -2.65 4.03 -6.74
C LYS A 76 -3.72 3.39 -5.88
N VAL A 77 -4.45 4.22 -5.13
CA VAL A 77 -5.57 3.76 -4.30
C VAL A 77 -6.83 4.56 -4.57
N ALA A 78 -7.98 3.96 -4.36
CA ALA A 78 -9.28 4.61 -4.50
C ALA A 78 -10.23 4.10 -3.42
N ARG A 79 -11.33 4.82 -3.19
CA ARG A 79 -12.46 4.32 -2.39
C ARG A 79 -13.55 3.79 -3.31
N ALA A 80 -14.19 2.70 -2.93
CA ALA A 80 -15.35 2.18 -3.66
C ALA A 80 -16.56 3.13 -3.58
N GLY A 81 -16.73 3.83 -2.46
CA GLY A 81 -17.83 4.75 -2.19
C GLY A 81 -17.66 6.17 -2.73
N TRP A 82 -16.64 6.45 -3.55
CA TRP A 82 -16.50 7.77 -4.17
C TRP A 82 -17.53 7.99 -5.28
N ASN A 83 -18.05 9.23 -5.36
CA ASN A 83 -19.14 9.61 -6.26
C ASN A 83 -18.73 9.82 -7.73
N GLY A 84 -17.51 9.44 -8.13
CA GLY A 84 -17.02 9.67 -9.49
C GLY A 84 -16.21 8.51 -10.02
N LYS A 85 -16.26 8.35 -11.35
CA LYS A 85 -15.58 7.25 -12.04
C LYS A 85 -14.09 7.51 -12.14
N ASP A 86 -13.31 6.43 -12.03
CA ASP A 86 -11.87 6.42 -12.27
C ASP A 86 -11.08 7.45 -11.45
N MET A 87 -11.55 7.77 -10.24
CA MET A 87 -10.83 8.61 -9.28
C MET A 87 -9.75 7.78 -8.58
N TRP A 88 -8.60 8.38 -8.31
CA TRP A 88 -7.52 7.70 -7.56
C TRP A 88 -6.59 8.69 -6.87
N LEU A 89 -5.94 8.22 -5.80
CA LEU A 89 -4.83 8.90 -5.12
C LEU A 89 -3.48 8.31 -5.55
N SER A 90 -2.45 9.15 -5.52
CA SER A 90 -1.05 8.75 -5.66
C SER A 90 -0.16 9.63 -4.80
N LEU A 91 0.90 9.07 -4.23
CA LEU A 91 1.93 9.83 -3.52
C LEU A 91 2.93 10.40 -4.54
N SER A 92 3.13 11.73 -4.50
CA SER A 92 4.19 12.37 -5.29
C SER A 92 5.56 12.10 -4.66
N CYS A 93 6.62 12.17 -5.48
CA CYS A 93 8.01 12.07 -5.05
C CYS A 93 8.29 10.85 -4.16
N GLN A 94 8.08 9.63 -4.66
CA GLN A 94 8.32 8.42 -3.85
C GLN A 94 9.81 8.23 -3.52
N PRO A 95 10.16 7.76 -2.31
CA PRO A 95 11.56 7.60 -1.89
C PRO A 95 12.42 6.70 -2.78
N ASN A 96 11.79 5.75 -3.49
CA ASN A 96 12.45 4.81 -4.40
C ASN A 96 12.29 5.20 -5.89
N GLY A 97 11.72 6.38 -6.19
CA GLY A 97 11.60 6.94 -7.54
C GLY A 97 12.62 8.05 -7.80
N ASP A 98 12.25 9.05 -8.62
CA ASP A 98 13.09 10.22 -8.98
C ASP A 98 13.39 11.19 -7.81
N ALA A 99 13.08 10.83 -6.56
CA ALA A 99 13.10 11.71 -5.40
C ALA A 99 14.04 11.18 -4.30
N ILE A 100 14.91 12.04 -3.78
CA ILE A 100 15.77 11.73 -2.63
C ILE A 100 14.97 11.99 -1.35
N ALA A 101 14.84 10.98 -0.49
CA ALA A 101 14.13 11.05 0.79
C ALA A 101 12.66 11.53 0.68
N GLY A 102 12.01 11.25 -0.45
CA GLY A 102 10.62 11.65 -0.68
C GLY A 102 10.47 13.09 -1.21
N SER A 103 11.57 13.80 -1.47
CA SER A 103 11.56 15.17 -1.98
C SER A 103 12.21 15.25 -3.36
N ARG A 104 11.80 16.25 -4.15
CA ARG A 104 12.32 16.43 -5.51
C ARG A 104 12.87 17.82 -5.70
N GLU A 105 14.07 17.90 -6.26
CA GLU A 105 14.65 19.17 -6.69
C GLU A 105 14.04 19.58 -8.04
N ILE A 106 13.49 20.79 -8.09
CA ILE A 106 12.77 21.33 -9.25
C ILE A 106 13.50 22.60 -9.71
N ALA A 107 13.88 22.63 -10.99
CA ALA A 107 14.46 23.82 -11.61
C ALA A 107 13.45 24.98 -11.65
N ALA A 108 13.94 26.21 -11.55
CA ALA A 108 13.12 27.42 -11.42
C ALA A 108 12.06 27.57 -12.53
N GLU A 109 12.37 27.16 -13.75
CA GLU A 109 11.49 27.18 -14.93
C GLU A 109 10.32 26.21 -14.85
N ASN A 110 10.41 25.18 -14.01
CA ASN A 110 9.38 24.15 -13.85
C ASN A 110 8.38 24.47 -12.72
N PHE A 111 8.61 25.52 -11.94
CA PHE A 111 7.63 26.00 -10.97
C PHE A 111 6.50 26.77 -11.67
N TRP A 112 5.26 26.34 -11.45
CA TRP A 112 4.08 27.04 -11.95
C TRP A 112 3.81 28.37 -11.23
N SER A 113 4.17 28.45 -9.94
CA SER A 113 4.06 29.69 -9.16
C SER A 113 5.25 30.60 -9.43
N ARG A 114 4.98 31.84 -9.83
CA ARG A 114 6.01 32.88 -10.03
C ARG A 114 6.86 33.07 -8.78
N ASN A 115 6.25 33.14 -7.60
CA ASN A 115 6.98 33.36 -6.35
C ASN A 115 7.93 32.20 -6.04
N ASN A 116 7.51 30.97 -6.28
CA ASN A 116 8.36 29.79 -6.07
C ASN A 116 9.51 29.75 -7.09
N SER A 117 9.21 30.11 -8.35
CA SER A 117 10.19 30.23 -9.42
C SER A 117 11.24 31.30 -9.10
N GLU A 118 10.84 32.47 -8.61
CA GLU A 118 11.76 33.54 -8.20
C GLU A 118 12.61 33.12 -7.00
N TYR A 119 12.03 32.47 -5.98
CA TYR A 119 12.78 31.91 -4.86
C TYR A 119 13.85 30.91 -5.33
N ALA A 120 13.50 29.99 -6.23
CA ALA A 120 14.44 29.03 -6.80
C ALA A 120 15.57 29.72 -7.58
N ARG A 121 15.28 30.76 -8.40
CA ARG A 121 16.32 31.54 -9.10
C ARG A 121 17.29 32.21 -8.14
N LEU A 122 16.78 32.77 -7.03
CA LEU A 122 17.59 33.41 -6.00
C LEU A 122 18.43 32.39 -5.21
N ASN A 123 17.99 31.13 -5.14
CA ASN A 123 18.64 30.06 -4.40
C ASN A 123 19.36 29.03 -5.29
N GLY A 124 20.07 29.50 -6.32
CA GLY A 124 20.95 28.63 -7.11
C GLY A 124 20.27 27.94 -8.31
N GLY A 125 19.07 28.37 -8.68
CA GLY A 125 18.37 27.93 -9.90
C GLY A 125 17.36 26.81 -9.68
N SER A 126 17.23 26.28 -8.46
CA SER A 126 16.31 25.19 -8.12
C SER A 126 15.75 25.37 -6.70
N ALA A 127 14.70 24.61 -6.39
CA ALA A 127 14.22 24.44 -5.01
C ALA A 127 13.66 23.04 -4.80
N VAL A 128 13.75 22.56 -3.55
CA VAL A 128 13.23 21.24 -3.15
C VAL A 128 11.72 21.34 -2.88
N VAL A 129 10.96 20.44 -3.50
CA VAL A 129 9.52 20.26 -3.30
C VAL A 129 9.27 19.01 -2.45
N LEU A 130 8.50 19.19 -1.37
CA LEU A 130 8.09 18.12 -0.47
C LEU A 130 6.97 17.26 -1.09
N PRO A 131 6.87 15.98 -0.71
CA PRO A 131 5.87 15.08 -1.25
C PRO A 131 4.47 15.49 -0.76
N CYS A 132 3.46 15.16 -1.57
CA CYS A 132 2.07 15.31 -1.22
C CYS A 132 1.24 14.18 -1.84
N ILE A 133 0.09 13.89 -1.24
CA ILE A 133 -0.88 13.01 -1.89
C ILE A 133 -1.58 13.85 -2.97
N THR A 134 -1.63 13.29 -4.16
CA THR A 134 -2.33 13.86 -5.31
C THR A 134 -3.59 13.06 -5.58
N MET A 135 -4.56 13.67 -6.24
CA MET A 135 -5.80 13.02 -6.63
C MET A 135 -6.11 13.29 -8.10
N LYS A 136 -6.42 12.25 -8.86
CA LYS A 136 -7.12 12.41 -10.14
C LYS A 136 -8.62 12.49 -9.85
N THR A 137 -9.23 13.62 -10.19
CA THR A 137 -10.65 13.90 -9.94
C THR A 137 -11.55 13.13 -10.91
N ALA A 138 -12.86 13.17 -10.64
CA ALA A 138 -13.87 12.59 -11.54
C ALA A 138 -13.87 13.22 -12.94
N THR A 139 -13.52 14.51 -13.01
CA THR A 139 -13.46 15.31 -14.25
C THR A 139 -12.11 15.27 -14.95
N GLY A 140 -11.09 14.64 -14.35
CA GLY A 140 -9.81 14.34 -15.00
C GLY A 140 -8.64 15.23 -14.61
N GLU A 141 -8.85 16.24 -13.75
CA GLU A 141 -7.78 17.08 -13.24
C GLU A 141 -6.93 16.37 -12.19
N ILE A 142 -5.68 16.80 -12.06
CA ILE A 142 -4.79 16.38 -10.96
C ILE A 142 -4.82 17.46 -9.88
N LEU A 143 -5.49 17.15 -8.77
CA LEU A 143 -5.43 17.94 -7.55
C LEU A 143 -4.14 17.60 -6.81
N MET A 144 -3.27 18.59 -6.63
CA MET A 144 -2.08 18.48 -5.79
C MET A 144 -2.40 18.87 -4.35
N GLY A 145 -1.97 18.06 -3.38
CA GLY A 145 -2.24 18.30 -1.97
C GLY A 145 -3.67 17.92 -1.58
N TRP A 146 -4.09 16.71 -1.93
CA TRP A 146 -5.36 16.16 -1.49
C TRP A 146 -5.44 16.10 0.03
N LEU A 147 -6.58 16.54 0.57
CA LEU A 147 -6.88 16.55 2.00
C LEU A 147 -7.88 15.44 2.30
N ALA A 148 -7.50 14.52 3.19
CA ALA A 148 -8.41 13.47 3.65
C ALA A 148 -9.52 14.08 4.50
N SER A 149 -10.78 13.78 4.16
CA SER A 149 -11.90 14.10 5.03
C SER A 149 -11.98 13.11 6.20
N GLN A 150 -12.74 13.43 7.24
CA GLN A 150 -13.07 12.47 8.31
C GLN A 150 -13.69 11.19 7.74
N THR A 151 -14.52 11.31 6.70
CA THR A 151 -15.15 10.16 6.06
C THR A 151 -14.16 9.31 5.27
N ASP A 152 -13.07 9.88 4.77
CA ASP A 152 -12.01 9.14 4.08
C ASP A 152 -11.13 8.39 5.09
N MET A 153 -10.78 9.06 6.19
CA MET A 153 -9.93 8.49 7.23
C MET A 153 -10.59 7.33 8.00
N LEU A 154 -11.92 7.37 8.14
CA LEU A 154 -12.71 6.36 8.86
C LEU A 154 -13.30 5.29 7.93
N ALA A 155 -12.91 5.26 6.65
CA ALA A 155 -13.43 4.29 5.71
C ALA A 155 -12.60 3.01 5.65
N ASP A 156 -13.30 1.90 5.40
CA ASP A 156 -12.73 0.56 5.20
C ASP A 156 -12.96 0.03 3.76
N ASP A 157 -13.33 0.92 2.83
CA ASP A 157 -13.64 0.61 1.43
C ASP A 157 -12.52 1.02 0.47
N TRP A 158 -11.28 1.14 0.97
CA TRP A 158 -10.13 1.44 0.12
C TRP A 158 -9.69 0.22 -0.69
N GLN A 159 -9.18 0.48 -1.89
CA GLN A 159 -8.70 -0.52 -2.82
C GLN A 159 -7.49 -0.02 -3.62
N ILE A 160 -6.59 -0.93 -3.97
CA ILE A 160 -5.51 -0.66 -4.93
C ILE A 160 -6.10 -0.69 -6.35
N VAL A 161 -5.72 0.28 -7.19
CA VAL A 161 -6.15 0.35 -8.60
C VAL A 161 -4.95 0.35 -9.55
N ALA A 162 -5.14 -0.24 -10.73
CA ALA A 162 -4.14 -0.33 -11.79
C ALA A 162 -3.90 1.02 -12.48
#